data_AF-A0AAF0GT96-F1
#
_entry.id   AF-A0AAF0GT96-F1
#
_cell.length_a   1.000
_cell.length_b   1.000
_cell.length_c   1.000
_cell.angle_alpha   90.00
_cell.angle_beta   90.00
_cell.angle_gamma   90.00
#
_symmetry.space_group_name_H-M   'P 1'
#
loop_
_entity.id
_entity.type
_entity.pdbx_description
1 polymer ?
#
loop_
_entity_poly.entity_id
_entity_poly.type
_entity_poly.pdbx_seq_one_letter_code
_entity_poly.pdbx_strand_id
1 'polypeptide(L)'
;MPRDVAFGASRWDYYGTAPKNLIELQLTPPRPFDEPLPKVRTKLTKRVKKVMVPRELSMAHPVIRKLLEADIPRREKYLSSTYRSSYDAPYFDSPFEQRRLRALNALFLCLEKNDARVTSSGKNPHEFCVKVGLRDVMVSIDDPKAERSSWYGGSDIAKAASSPLVAKIGQGAVVDGIQTIWQDKSDDRVEAHLTDIAINILVAGEHNCREREISHYQWLVEYKAQLTERARREKEEAEKAERERRIKQEQARVDRLLSEAKALREAEQIRAYVASVRKLNEVSVDPVAEDELRNWAHWALEQADRIDPVRSRRFLADQ
;
A
#
# COMPACT_ATOMS: atom_id res chain seq x y z
N MET A 1 -36.74 0.46 17.85
CA MET A 1 -36.70 1.94 17.82
C MET A 1 -36.08 2.37 16.51
N PRO A 2 -36.72 3.22 15.71
CA PRO A 2 -36.10 3.82 14.52
C PRO A 2 -34.80 4.52 14.93
N ARG A 3 -33.74 4.40 14.11
CA ARG A 3 -32.43 4.98 14.41
C ARG A 3 -32.43 6.45 14.01
N ASP A 4 -32.45 7.36 14.99
CA ASP A 4 -32.39 8.82 14.73
C ASP A 4 -31.06 9.28 14.12
N VAL A 5 -30.00 8.48 14.30
CA VAL A 5 -28.68 8.66 13.69
C VAL A 5 -28.17 7.28 13.24
N ALA A 6 -27.91 7.15 11.94
CA ALA A 6 -27.23 5.99 11.36
C ALA A 6 -25.79 6.39 11.00
N PHE A 7 -24.82 5.69 11.58
CA PHE A 7 -23.40 5.91 11.29
C PHE A 7 -22.98 5.09 10.08
N GLY A 8 -22.35 5.74 9.10
CA GLY A 8 -21.85 5.10 7.89
C GLY A 8 -22.97 4.55 6.99
N ALA A 9 -23.09 5.08 5.78
CA ALA A 9 -23.93 4.52 4.73
C ALA A 9 -23.08 3.59 3.85
N SER A 10 -22.58 2.48 4.39
CA SER A 10 -21.79 1.56 3.57
C SER A 10 -22.68 0.78 2.61
N ARG A 11 -22.97 1.38 1.46
CA ARG A 11 -23.24 0.67 0.21
C ARG A 11 -21.97 0.55 -0.65
N TRP A 12 -20.85 1.11 -0.19
CA TRP A 12 -19.58 1.21 -0.91
C TRP A 12 -18.47 0.24 -0.44
N ASP A 13 -18.78 -0.70 0.46
CA ASP A 13 -17.92 -1.84 0.78
C ASP A 13 -17.73 -2.84 -0.39
N TYR A 14 -18.24 -2.53 -1.58
CA TYR A 14 -18.27 -3.46 -2.72
C TYR A 14 -16.88 -3.85 -3.24
N TYR A 15 -15.84 -3.03 -2.97
CA TYR A 15 -14.50 -3.20 -3.52
C TYR A 15 -13.42 -3.15 -2.44
N GLY A 16 -13.60 -3.87 -1.32
CA GLY A 16 -12.59 -3.96 -0.26
C GLY A 16 -11.14 -4.12 -0.77
N THR A 17 -10.97 -4.69 -1.96
CA THR A 17 -9.81 -4.52 -2.85
C THR A 17 -10.23 -4.05 -4.26
N ALA A 18 -9.30 -3.43 -5.01
CA ALA A 18 -9.57 -3.06 -6.41
C ALA A 18 -10.01 -4.30 -7.21
N PRO A 19 -11.13 -4.20 -7.96
CA PRO A 19 -11.62 -5.32 -8.76
C PRO A 19 -10.62 -5.63 -9.88
N LYS A 20 -10.47 -6.92 -10.22
CA LYS A 20 -9.53 -7.36 -11.26
C LYS A 20 -9.85 -6.78 -12.65
N ASN A 21 -11.12 -6.46 -12.89
CA ASN A 21 -11.64 -5.88 -14.14
C ASN A 21 -11.86 -4.36 -14.04
N LEU A 22 -11.05 -3.64 -13.24
CA LEU A 22 -11.24 -2.21 -13.00
C LEU A 22 -11.24 -1.35 -14.28
N ILE A 23 -10.47 -1.72 -15.31
CA ILE A 23 -10.43 -0.99 -16.59
C ILE A 23 -11.81 -1.00 -17.28
N GLU A 24 -12.50 -2.12 -17.25
CA GLU A 24 -13.80 -2.32 -17.92
C GLU A 24 -14.97 -1.83 -17.07
N LEU A 25 -14.78 -1.80 -15.74
CA LEU A 25 -15.82 -1.47 -14.79
C LEU A 25 -16.21 0.02 -14.85
N GLN A 26 -17.50 0.31 -14.91
CA GLN A 26 -18.01 1.67 -14.71
C GLN A 26 -18.04 2.01 -13.22
N LEU A 27 -17.20 2.98 -12.83
CA LEU A 27 -17.19 3.51 -11.47
C LEU A 27 -18.35 4.49 -11.31
N THR A 28 -19.23 4.23 -10.35
CA THR A 28 -20.29 5.17 -9.94
C THR A 28 -19.73 6.07 -8.84
N PRO A 29 -20.01 7.38 -8.76
CA PRO A 29 -19.59 8.17 -7.61
C PRO A 29 -20.36 7.77 -6.34
N PRO A 30 -19.76 7.95 -5.14
CA PRO A 30 -20.49 7.79 -3.90
C PRO A 30 -21.63 8.80 -3.83
N ARG A 31 -22.75 8.39 -3.23
CA ARG A 31 -23.89 9.29 -3.02
C ARG A 31 -23.42 10.44 -2.11
N PRO A 32 -23.73 11.71 -2.43
CA PRO A 32 -23.39 12.80 -1.54
C PRO A 32 -24.02 12.60 -0.15
N PHE A 33 -23.28 13.01 0.89
CA PHE A 33 -23.79 13.02 2.25
C PHE A 33 -24.72 14.23 2.43
N ASP A 34 -26.03 14.02 2.29
CA ASP A 34 -27.04 15.09 2.37
C ASP A 34 -27.05 15.83 3.73
N GLU A 35 -26.66 15.14 4.80
CA GLU A 35 -26.57 15.71 6.14
C GLU A 35 -25.13 16.14 6.45
N PRO A 36 -24.82 17.45 6.63
CA PRO A 36 -23.48 17.90 6.99
C PRO A 36 -23.11 17.54 8.43
N LEU A 37 -21.82 17.38 8.72
CA LEU A 37 -21.30 16.96 10.03
C LEU A 37 -21.80 17.80 11.23
N PRO A 38 -21.96 19.14 11.14
CA PRO A 38 -22.54 19.93 12.23
C PRO A 38 -23.97 19.51 12.61
N LYS A 39 -24.79 19.07 11.64
CA LYS A 39 -26.13 18.55 11.93
C LYS A 39 -26.07 17.19 12.64
N VAL A 40 -25.16 16.31 12.21
CA VAL A 40 -24.88 15.04 12.90
C VAL A 40 -24.46 15.30 14.35
N ARG A 41 -23.51 16.22 14.57
CA ARG A 41 -23.09 16.62 15.93
C ARG A 41 -24.28 17.09 16.77
N THR A 42 -25.12 17.96 16.21
CA THR A 42 -26.32 18.47 16.90
C THR A 42 -27.29 17.34 17.30
N LYS A 43 -27.52 16.36 16.42
CA LYS A 43 -28.34 15.18 16.75
C LYS A 43 -27.71 14.34 17.84
N LEU A 44 -26.39 14.14 17.79
CA LEU A 44 -25.65 13.38 18.81
C LEU A 44 -25.68 14.09 20.16
N THR A 45 -25.55 15.42 20.21
CA THR A 45 -25.68 16.19 21.46
C THR A 45 -27.06 16.01 22.10
N LYS A 46 -28.12 15.88 21.30
CA LYS A 46 -29.47 15.60 21.81
C LYS A 46 -29.67 14.15 22.25
N ARG A 47 -29.01 13.20 21.57
CA ARG A 47 -29.14 11.76 21.80
C ARG A 47 -28.29 11.26 22.97
N VAL A 48 -27.05 11.74 23.05
CA VAL A 48 -26.07 11.32 24.06
C VAL A 48 -26.44 11.94 25.39
N LYS A 49 -26.85 11.10 26.33
CA LYS A 49 -27.14 11.52 27.71
C LYS A 49 -25.84 11.87 28.44
N LYS A 50 -25.95 12.75 29.44
CA LYS A 50 -24.83 13.12 30.32
C LYS A 50 -24.16 11.86 30.88
N VAL A 51 -22.85 11.75 30.68
CA VAL A 51 -22.02 10.66 31.19
C VAL A 51 -21.70 10.94 32.66
N MET A 52 -22.05 10.00 33.53
CA MET A 52 -21.70 10.06 34.95
C MET A 52 -20.65 9.00 35.26
N VAL A 53 -19.58 9.41 35.94
CA VAL A 53 -18.52 8.48 36.36
C VAL A 53 -18.96 7.77 37.64
N PRO A 54 -19.12 6.44 37.61
CA PRO A 54 -19.51 5.71 38.81
C PRO A 54 -18.36 5.70 39.81
N ARG A 55 -18.69 5.71 41.11
CA ARG A 55 -17.69 5.60 42.18
C ARG A 55 -17.01 4.23 42.19
N GLU A 56 -17.76 3.19 41.82
CA GLU A 56 -17.34 1.80 41.82
C GLU A 56 -17.47 1.17 40.42
N LEU A 57 -16.68 0.14 40.15
CA LEU A 57 -16.64 -0.57 38.86
C LEU A 57 -17.52 -1.84 38.86
N SER A 58 -18.58 -1.88 39.68
CA SER A 58 -19.49 -3.04 39.78
C SER A 58 -20.19 -3.36 38.45
N MET A 59 -20.61 -2.34 37.70
CA MET A 59 -21.06 -2.46 36.30
C MET A 59 -19.93 -2.11 35.34
N ALA A 60 -18.85 -2.88 35.34
CA ALA A 60 -17.76 -2.70 34.39
C ALA A 60 -18.17 -3.16 32.97
N HIS A 61 -17.82 -2.34 31.98
CA HIS A 61 -17.84 -2.67 30.56
C HIS A 61 -16.97 -3.93 30.31
N PRO A 62 -17.34 -4.83 29.38
CA PRO A 62 -16.63 -6.10 29.17
C PRO A 62 -15.11 -5.96 28.98
N VAL A 63 -14.66 -4.93 28.26
CA VAL A 63 -13.23 -4.62 28.09
C VAL A 63 -12.55 -4.31 29.43
N ILE A 64 -13.16 -3.46 30.26
CA ILE A 64 -12.59 -3.08 31.57
C ILE A 64 -12.63 -4.28 32.52
N ARG A 65 -13.72 -5.04 32.52
CA ARG A 65 -13.85 -6.26 33.31
C ARG A 65 -12.73 -7.26 32.99
N LYS A 66 -12.47 -7.52 31.70
CA LYS A 66 -11.40 -8.41 31.26
C LYS A 66 -10.02 -7.94 31.74
N LEU A 67 -9.76 -6.63 31.73
CA LEU A 67 -8.50 -6.07 32.23
C LEU A 67 -8.34 -6.29 33.75
N LEU A 68 -9.40 -6.04 34.51
CA LEU A 68 -9.41 -6.26 35.96
C LEU A 68 -9.26 -7.74 36.32
N GLU A 69 -10.00 -8.63 35.65
CA GLU A 69 -9.91 -10.08 35.83
C GLU A 69 -8.50 -10.61 35.55
N ALA A 70 -7.82 -10.07 34.54
CA ALA A 70 -6.44 -10.44 34.21
C ALA A 70 -5.42 -9.93 35.25
N ASP A 71 -5.77 -8.92 36.05
CA ASP A 71 -4.91 -8.34 37.08
C ASP A 71 -5.05 -9.04 38.45
N ILE A 72 -6.15 -9.77 38.68
CA ILE A 72 -6.37 -10.57 39.91
C ILE A 72 -5.22 -11.55 40.18
N PRO A 73 -4.86 -12.48 39.26
CA PRO A 73 -3.78 -13.43 39.53
C PRO A 73 -2.40 -12.74 39.66
N ARG A 74 -2.22 -11.57 39.02
CA ARG A 74 -0.99 -10.77 39.17
C ARG A 74 -0.89 -10.20 40.59
N ARG A 75 -1.99 -9.63 41.08
CA ARG A 75 -2.08 -9.11 42.44
C ARG A 75 -1.82 -10.21 43.47
N GLU A 76 -2.45 -11.37 43.32
CA GLU A 76 -2.24 -12.52 44.22
C GLU A 76 -0.76 -12.93 44.25
N LYS A 77 -0.14 -13.10 43.06
CA LYS A 77 1.29 -13.44 42.94
C LYS A 77 2.20 -12.38 43.55
N TYR A 78 1.90 -11.10 43.30
CA TYR A 78 2.68 -9.97 43.83
C TYR A 78 2.61 -9.88 45.35
N LEU A 79 1.44 -10.12 45.94
CA LEU A 79 1.23 -10.11 47.39
C LEU A 79 1.82 -11.35 48.07
N SER A 80 1.79 -12.51 47.41
CA SER A 80 2.33 -13.77 47.94
C SER A 80 3.85 -13.90 47.81
N SER A 81 4.49 -13.10 46.94
CA SER A 81 5.93 -13.17 46.70
C SER A 81 6.73 -12.49 47.81
N THR A 82 7.76 -13.18 48.31
CA THR A 82 8.76 -12.60 49.22
C THR A 82 9.50 -11.42 48.60
N TYR A 83 9.69 -11.45 47.27
CA TYR A 83 10.28 -10.36 46.51
C TYR A 83 9.27 -9.77 45.53
N ARG A 84 8.89 -8.52 45.78
CA ARG A 84 7.90 -7.76 45.00
C ARG A 84 8.54 -7.22 43.71
N SER A 85 8.56 -8.06 42.68
CA SER A 85 9.06 -7.70 41.35
C SER A 85 8.07 -6.79 40.60
N SER A 86 8.59 -5.78 39.90
CA SER A 86 7.79 -4.92 39.00
C SER A 86 7.21 -5.66 37.79
N TYR A 87 7.74 -6.85 37.46
CA TYR A 87 7.18 -7.71 36.41
C TYR A 87 5.88 -8.39 36.84
N ASP A 88 5.74 -8.65 38.14
CA ASP A 88 4.55 -9.27 38.73
C ASP A 88 3.58 -8.23 39.30
N ALA A 89 3.97 -6.94 39.31
CA ALA A 89 3.15 -5.87 39.81
C ALA A 89 1.80 -5.79 39.06
N PRO A 90 0.69 -5.59 39.80
CA PRO A 90 -0.62 -5.34 39.20
C PRO A 90 -0.60 -4.01 38.45
N TYR A 91 -1.27 -3.95 37.31
CA TYR A 91 -1.30 -2.76 36.47
C TYR A 91 -2.27 -1.69 36.96
N PHE A 92 -3.36 -2.08 37.62
CA PHE A 92 -4.51 -1.19 37.79
C PHE A 92 -4.82 -0.82 39.25
N ASP A 93 -3.93 -1.14 40.19
CA ASP A 93 -4.18 -0.96 41.63
C ASP A 93 -3.97 0.47 42.13
N SER A 94 -3.18 1.29 41.43
CA SER A 94 -2.90 2.65 41.90
C SER A 94 -4.16 3.53 41.91
N PRO A 95 -4.26 4.51 42.82
CA PRO A 95 -5.37 5.47 42.83
C PRO A 95 -5.58 6.18 41.50
N PHE A 96 -4.49 6.46 40.77
CA PHE A 96 -4.52 6.98 39.41
C PHE A 96 -5.20 6.02 38.42
N GLU A 97 -4.82 4.74 38.41
CA GLU A 97 -5.40 3.76 37.49
C GLU A 97 -6.88 3.51 37.80
N GLN A 98 -7.26 3.48 39.07
CA GLN A 98 -8.67 3.38 39.46
C GLN A 98 -9.49 4.59 39.00
N ARG A 99 -8.92 5.81 39.03
CA ARG A 99 -9.55 7.00 38.45
C ARG A 99 -9.69 6.86 36.93
N ARG A 100 -8.61 6.48 36.25
CA ARG A 100 -8.58 6.26 34.79
C ARG A 100 -9.59 5.21 34.33
N LEU A 101 -9.64 4.04 34.97
CA LEU A 101 -10.57 2.96 34.63
C LEU A 101 -12.03 3.36 34.83
N ARG A 102 -12.34 4.16 35.86
CA ARG A 102 -13.69 4.70 36.07
C ARG A 102 -14.11 5.64 34.94
N ALA A 103 -13.22 6.53 34.51
CA ALA A 103 -13.47 7.42 33.38
C ALA A 103 -13.67 6.63 32.08
N LEU A 104 -12.78 5.67 31.78
CA LEU A 104 -12.89 4.80 30.61
C LEU A 104 -14.17 3.95 30.64
N ASN A 105 -14.52 3.38 31.79
CA ASN A 105 -15.74 2.59 31.95
C ASN A 105 -16.99 3.41 31.61
N ALA A 106 -17.12 4.61 32.17
CA ALA A 106 -18.24 5.49 31.91
C ALA A 106 -18.33 5.88 30.42
N LEU A 107 -17.18 6.18 29.81
CA LEU A 107 -17.10 6.48 28.38
C LEU A 107 -17.53 5.28 27.53
N PHE A 108 -17.02 4.08 27.79
CA PHE A 108 -17.29 2.89 26.98
C PHE A 108 -18.76 2.47 27.06
N LEU A 109 -19.35 2.50 28.26
CA LEU A 109 -20.79 2.24 28.42
C LEU A 109 -21.64 3.28 27.68
N CYS A 110 -21.19 4.54 27.61
CA CYS A 110 -21.86 5.57 26.83
C CYS A 110 -21.77 5.28 25.33
N LEU A 111 -20.58 4.91 24.84
CA LEU A 111 -20.34 4.58 23.44
C LEU A 111 -21.15 3.35 22.99
N GLU A 112 -21.17 2.28 23.77
CA GLU A 112 -21.98 1.08 23.44
C GLU A 112 -23.49 1.35 23.41
N LYS A 113 -23.98 2.24 24.28
CA LYS A 113 -25.38 2.70 24.22
C LYS A 113 -25.71 3.51 22.97
N ASN A 114 -24.69 4.02 22.27
CA ASN A 114 -24.82 4.82 21.06
C ASN A 114 -24.27 4.09 19.82
N ASP A 115 -24.41 2.76 19.77
CA ASP A 115 -24.07 1.91 18.62
C ASP A 115 -22.59 1.91 18.22
N ALA A 116 -21.70 2.30 19.13
CA ALA A 116 -20.26 2.11 18.95
C ALA A 116 -19.79 0.82 19.66
N ARG A 117 -18.71 0.21 19.19
CA ARG A 117 -18.12 -0.97 19.83
C ARG A 117 -16.70 -0.67 20.28
N VAL A 118 -16.41 -0.93 21.54
CA VAL A 118 -15.07 -0.71 22.09
C VAL A 118 -14.29 -2.02 22.16
N THR A 119 -13.04 -1.99 21.72
CA THR A 119 -12.11 -3.11 21.83
C THR A 119 -10.75 -2.64 22.36
N SER A 120 -9.99 -3.56 22.95
CA SER A 120 -8.64 -3.31 23.43
C SER A 120 -7.73 -4.48 23.10
N SER A 121 -6.43 -4.19 22.98
CA SER A 121 -5.39 -5.20 22.78
C SER A 121 -4.33 -5.11 23.86
N GLY A 122 -3.77 -6.25 24.25
CA GLY A 122 -2.70 -6.33 25.25
C GLY A 122 -3.19 -6.35 26.70
N LYS A 123 -2.24 -6.46 27.62
CA LYS A 123 -2.49 -6.60 29.06
C LYS A 123 -2.56 -5.25 29.79
N ASN A 124 -1.92 -4.22 29.24
CA ASN A 124 -1.86 -2.87 29.78
C ASN A 124 -2.05 -1.84 28.65
N PRO A 125 -3.25 -1.72 28.08
CA PRO A 125 -3.48 -0.89 26.89
C PRO A 125 -3.34 0.60 27.19
N HIS A 126 -2.57 1.29 26.35
CA HIS A 126 -2.52 2.76 26.30
C HIS A 126 -3.72 3.31 25.49
N GLU A 127 -3.97 2.73 24.33
CA GLU A 127 -5.05 3.12 23.41
C GLU A 127 -6.13 2.04 23.32
N PHE A 128 -7.33 2.50 23.00
CA PHE A 128 -8.53 1.69 22.79
C PHE A 128 -9.11 2.00 21.42
N CYS A 129 -9.60 0.95 20.75
CA CYS A 129 -10.22 1.07 19.44
C CYS A 129 -11.74 1.14 19.60
N VAL A 130 -12.34 2.23 19.13
CA VAL A 130 -13.79 2.45 19.13
C VAL A 130 -14.29 2.36 17.69
N LYS A 131 -15.02 1.29 17.38
CA LYS A 131 -15.66 1.12 16.08
C LYS A 131 -16.99 1.87 16.04
N VAL A 132 -17.08 2.87 15.17
CA VAL A 132 -18.28 3.67 14.90
C VAL A 132 -18.68 3.42 13.44
N GLY A 133 -19.84 2.80 13.22
CA GLY A 133 -20.21 2.30 11.90
C GLY A 133 -19.21 1.25 11.42
N LEU A 134 -18.50 1.54 10.34
CA LEU A 134 -17.47 0.66 9.76
C LEU A 134 -16.04 1.14 9.98
N ARG A 135 -15.83 2.20 10.77
CA ARG A 135 -14.52 2.78 10.98
C ARG A 135 -14.14 2.79 12.44
N ASP A 136 -12.84 2.69 12.64
CA ASP A 136 -12.22 2.65 13.95
C ASP A 136 -11.70 4.05 14.31
N VAL A 137 -11.95 4.45 15.54
CA VAL A 137 -11.44 5.68 16.16
C VAL A 137 -10.59 5.27 17.34
N MET A 138 -9.30 5.64 17.32
CA MET A 138 -8.41 5.38 18.45
C MET A 138 -8.63 6.41 19.53
N VAL A 139 -8.72 5.96 20.78
CA VAL A 139 -8.96 6.81 21.94
C VAL A 139 -8.01 6.40 23.06
N SER A 140 -7.40 7.37 23.73
CA SER A 140 -6.63 7.15 24.95
C SER A 140 -7.09 8.09 26.04
N ILE A 141 -7.06 7.61 27.29
CA ILE A 141 -7.19 8.43 28.48
C ILE A 141 -6.06 7.97 29.40
N ASP A 142 -5.06 8.81 29.62
CA ASP A 142 -3.85 8.39 30.35
C ASP A 142 -3.06 9.58 30.90
N ASP A 143 -1.96 9.31 31.59
CA ASP A 143 -1.03 10.38 31.97
C ASP A 143 -0.34 10.95 30.72
N PRO A 144 -0.18 12.28 30.61
CA PRO A 144 0.48 12.90 29.46
C PRO A 144 1.89 12.35 29.18
N LYS A 145 2.59 11.85 30.20
CA LYS A 145 3.93 11.27 30.13
C LYS A 145 3.93 9.73 30.29
N ALA A 146 2.77 9.08 30.25
CA ALA A 146 2.71 7.63 30.37
C ALA A 146 3.35 6.94 29.15
N GLU A 147 4.32 6.07 29.43
CA GLU A 147 4.76 5.03 28.51
C GLU A 147 4.30 3.68 29.09
N ARG A 148 3.41 2.97 28.38
CA ARG A 148 2.89 1.69 28.84
C ARG A 148 3.58 0.52 28.13
N SER A 149 4.00 -0.47 28.92
CA SER A 149 4.50 -1.76 28.44
C SER A 149 3.52 -2.88 28.80
N SER A 150 3.32 -3.82 27.87
CA SER A 150 2.58 -5.07 28.12
C SER A 150 3.43 -6.16 28.79
N TRP A 151 4.73 -5.92 28.95
CA TRP A 151 5.71 -6.90 29.42
C TRP A 151 6.07 -6.75 30.89
N TYR A 152 5.95 -5.54 31.45
CA TYR A 152 6.23 -5.26 32.86
C TYR A 152 5.34 -4.11 33.37
N GLY A 153 5.05 -4.11 34.68
CA GLY A 153 4.34 -3.03 35.37
C GLY A 153 5.20 -1.77 35.44
N GLY A 154 5.12 -0.92 34.42
CA GLY A 154 5.82 0.38 34.40
C GLY A 154 5.14 1.46 35.25
N SER A 155 3.95 1.20 35.79
CA SER A 155 3.18 2.17 36.57
C SER A 155 3.61 2.16 38.04
N ASP A 156 3.97 3.32 38.56
CA ASP A 156 4.08 3.57 39.99
C ASP A 156 2.77 3.14 40.69
N ILE A 157 2.85 2.05 41.46
CA ILE A 157 1.71 1.44 42.16
C ILE A 157 1.12 2.43 43.18
N ALA A 158 1.90 3.40 43.65
CA ALA A 158 1.48 4.44 44.60
C ALA A 158 1.01 5.74 43.92
N LYS A 159 0.93 5.78 42.57
CA LYS A 159 0.61 6.99 41.83
C LYS A 159 -0.74 7.58 42.26
N ALA A 160 -0.68 8.82 42.73
CA ALA A 160 -1.84 9.51 43.28
C ALA A 160 -2.93 9.78 42.24
N ALA A 161 -4.20 9.74 42.65
CA ALA A 161 -5.33 10.07 41.78
C ALA A 161 -5.32 11.53 41.28
N SER A 162 -4.57 12.41 41.97
CA SER A 162 -4.39 13.82 41.60
C SER A 162 -3.45 14.03 40.41
N SER A 163 -2.69 13.01 40.00
CA SER A 163 -1.85 13.07 38.79
C SER A 163 -2.68 13.44 37.55
N PRO A 164 -2.10 14.20 36.61
CA PRO A 164 -2.82 14.73 35.47
C PRO A 164 -3.30 13.62 34.54
N LEU A 165 -4.54 13.75 34.06
CA LEU A 165 -5.13 12.88 33.05
C LEU A 165 -5.29 13.66 31.74
N VAL A 166 -5.02 13.01 30.61
CA VAL A 166 -5.23 13.53 29.26
C VAL A 166 -6.05 12.52 28.47
N ALA A 167 -7.18 12.96 27.94
CA ALA A 167 -7.94 12.23 26.94
C ALA A 167 -7.54 12.69 25.54
N LYS A 168 -7.27 11.75 24.63
CA LYS A 168 -6.96 12.02 23.23
C LYS A 168 -7.82 11.16 22.30
N ILE A 169 -8.26 11.76 21.21
CA ILE A 169 -8.81 11.09 20.04
C ILE A 169 -7.70 11.09 18.98
N GLY A 170 -7.36 9.91 18.46
CA GLY A 170 -6.21 9.70 17.59
C GLY A 170 -6.29 10.47 16.26
N GLN A 171 -5.11 10.71 15.67
CA GLN A 171 -4.84 11.60 14.53
C GLN A 171 -5.58 11.29 13.21
N GLY A 172 -6.31 10.17 13.11
CA GLY A 172 -7.18 9.91 11.96
C GLY A 172 -8.39 10.84 11.86
N ALA A 173 -8.63 11.69 12.87
CA ALA A 173 -9.79 12.55 13.02
C ALA A 173 -9.42 14.03 13.22
N VAL A 174 -8.52 14.59 12.41
CA VAL A 174 -8.45 16.06 12.30
C VAL A 174 -9.69 16.51 11.53
N VAL A 175 -10.81 16.56 12.24
CA VAL A 175 -12.06 17.12 11.75
C VAL A 175 -12.06 18.59 12.17
N ASP A 176 -12.12 19.48 11.18
CA ASP A 176 -12.18 20.92 11.45
C ASP A 176 -13.32 21.24 12.44
N GLY A 177 -12.98 21.92 13.54
CA GLY A 177 -13.93 22.33 14.58
C GLY A 177 -14.27 21.26 15.62
N ILE A 178 -13.55 20.14 15.67
CA ILE A 178 -13.71 19.13 16.73
C ILE A 178 -12.49 19.15 17.67
N GLN A 179 -12.76 19.29 18.98
CA GLN A 179 -11.75 19.12 19.99
C GLN A 179 -11.37 17.64 20.10
N THR A 180 -10.08 17.33 20.03
CA THR A 180 -9.56 15.95 20.09
C THR A 180 -8.72 15.68 21.34
N ILE A 181 -8.38 16.72 22.12
CA ILE A 181 -7.54 16.62 23.31
C ILE A 181 -8.20 17.34 24.48
N TRP A 182 -8.29 16.66 25.62
CA TRP A 182 -8.72 17.22 26.90
C TRP A 182 -7.68 16.88 27.95
N GLN A 183 -7.37 17.83 28.81
CA GLN A 183 -6.37 17.68 29.85
C GLN A 183 -6.91 18.26 31.15
N ASP A 184 -6.61 17.58 32.25
CA ASP A 184 -6.85 18.08 33.60
C ASP A 184 -6.21 19.46 33.81
N LYS A 185 -7.02 20.40 34.32
CA LYS A 185 -6.62 21.70 34.86
C LYS A 185 -7.08 21.80 36.32
N SER A 186 -6.71 22.88 37.02
CA SER A 186 -7.01 23.08 38.45
C SER A 186 -8.47 22.82 38.81
N ASP A 187 -9.39 23.38 38.02
CA ASP A 187 -10.85 23.34 38.26
C ASP A 187 -11.62 22.63 37.15
N ASP A 188 -10.91 21.98 36.22
CA ASP A 188 -11.51 21.36 35.06
C ASP A 188 -10.90 19.97 34.82
N ARG A 189 -11.69 18.93 35.12
CA ARG A 189 -11.25 17.53 35.09
C ARG A 189 -11.74 16.84 33.82
N VAL A 190 -10.95 15.93 33.27
CA VAL A 190 -11.33 15.14 32.08
C VAL A 190 -12.68 14.44 32.26
N GLU A 191 -13.01 13.99 33.46
CA GLU A 191 -14.29 13.35 33.79
C GLU A 191 -15.52 14.24 33.50
N ALA A 192 -15.39 15.56 33.62
CA ALA A 192 -16.47 16.51 33.32
C ALA A 192 -16.76 16.58 31.82
N HIS A 193 -15.78 16.27 30.98
CA HIS A 193 -15.86 16.35 29.52
C HIS A 193 -16.25 15.04 28.85
N LEU A 194 -16.45 13.94 29.58
CA LEU A 194 -16.71 12.62 28.98
C LEU A 194 -17.92 12.59 28.02
N THR A 195 -18.91 13.45 28.24
CA THR A 195 -20.06 13.58 27.33
C THR A 195 -19.64 14.20 26.00
N ASP A 196 -18.87 15.29 26.02
CA ASP A 196 -18.34 15.93 24.80
C ASP A 196 -17.31 15.03 24.11
N ILE A 197 -16.44 14.35 24.88
CA ILE A 197 -15.51 13.34 24.36
C ILE A 197 -16.27 12.24 23.61
N ALA A 198 -17.34 11.69 24.19
CA ALA A 198 -18.16 10.67 23.54
C ALA A 198 -18.78 11.18 22.23
N ILE A 199 -19.32 12.40 22.22
CA ILE A 199 -19.88 13.03 21.02
C ILE A 199 -18.79 13.18 19.95
N ASN A 200 -17.62 13.70 20.32
CA ASN A 200 -16.53 13.94 19.37
C ASN A 200 -15.96 12.64 18.82
N ILE A 201 -15.91 11.55 19.59
CA ILE A 201 -15.56 10.20 19.09
C ILE A 201 -16.56 9.72 18.03
N LEU A 202 -17.86 9.88 18.29
CA LEU A 202 -18.90 9.45 17.36
C LEU A 202 -18.89 10.29 16.06
N VAL A 203 -18.68 11.60 16.17
CA VAL A 203 -18.57 12.49 15.00
C VAL A 203 -17.28 12.20 14.22
N ALA A 204 -16.15 11.97 14.90
CA ALA A 204 -14.91 11.53 14.27
C ALA A 204 -15.09 10.23 13.49
N GLY A 205 -15.81 9.26 14.06
CA GLY A 205 -16.12 8.00 13.39
C GLY A 205 -16.96 8.18 12.12
N GLU A 206 -17.99 9.03 12.18
CA GLU A 206 -18.79 9.39 11.01
C GLU A 206 -17.95 10.10 9.94
N HIS A 207 -17.14 11.09 10.32
CA HIS A 207 -16.23 11.78 9.40
C HIS A 207 -15.29 10.78 8.70
N ASN A 208 -14.69 9.86 9.45
CA ASN A 208 -13.79 8.84 8.88
C ASN A 208 -14.52 7.91 7.91
N CYS A 209 -15.81 7.64 8.13
CA CYS A 209 -16.62 6.90 7.15
C CYS A 209 -16.74 7.69 5.84
N ARG A 210 -17.10 8.98 5.92
CA ARG A 210 -17.30 9.86 4.76
C ARG A 210 -16.03 10.05 3.96
N GLU A 211 -14.95 10.42 4.64
CA GLU A 211 -13.65 10.65 4.03
C GLU A 211 -13.15 9.41 3.31
N ARG A 212 -13.32 8.23 3.92
CA ARG A 212 -12.88 6.99 3.30
C ARG A 212 -13.70 6.61 2.08
N GLU A 213 -15.01 6.82 2.07
CA GLU A 213 -15.84 6.58 0.88
C GLU A 213 -15.41 7.48 -0.28
N ILE A 214 -15.20 8.77 -0.01
CA ILE A 214 -14.76 9.75 -1.01
C ILE A 214 -13.34 9.44 -1.52
N SER A 215 -12.39 9.28 -0.59
CA SER A 215 -10.99 9.01 -0.91
C SER A 215 -10.81 7.68 -1.64
N HIS A 216 -11.57 6.65 -1.27
CA HIS A 216 -11.50 5.35 -1.95
C HIS A 216 -12.03 5.42 -3.38
N TYR A 217 -13.12 6.15 -3.61
CA TYR A 217 -13.61 6.40 -4.96
C TYR A 217 -12.59 7.18 -5.81
N GLN A 218 -12.02 8.26 -5.27
CA GLN A 218 -10.98 9.03 -5.95
C GLN A 218 -9.78 8.16 -6.32
N TRP A 219 -9.31 7.35 -5.36
CA TRP A 219 -8.24 6.38 -5.62
C TRP A 219 -8.60 5.39 -6.73
N LEU A 220 -9.83 4.86 -6.77
CA LEU A 220 -10.27 3.95 -7.85
C LEU A 220 -10.26 4.64 -9.22
N VAL A 221 -10.69 5.90 -9.29
CA VAL A 221 -10.67 6.71 -10.52
C VAL A 221 -9.23 6.92 -11.01
N GLU A 222 -8.34 7.36 -10.12
CA GLU A 222 -6.93 7.57 -10.44
C GLU A 222 -6.25 6.27 -10.86
N TYR A 223 -6.47 5.19 -10.09
CA TYR A 223 -5.87 3.90 -10.36
C TYR A 223 -6.36 3.31 -11.69
N LYS A 224 -7.65 3.47 -12.02
CA LYS A 224 -8.19 3.10 -13.33
C LYS A 224 -7.51 3.86 -14.47
N ALA A 225 -7.29 5.17 -14.31
CA ALA A 225 -6.61 5.99 -15.31
C ALA A 225 -5.15 5.52 -15.52
N GLN A 226 -4.44 5.22 -14.43
CA GLN A 226 -3.08 4.68 -14.48
C GLN A 226 -3.01 3.33 -15.21
N LEU A 227 -3.94 2.42 -14.93
CA LEU A 227 -4.00 1.12 -15.60
C LEU A 227 -4.30 1.26 -17.10
N THR A 228 -5.20 2.19 -17.46
CA THR A 228 -5.54 2.46 -18.86
C THR A 228 -4.35 3.03 -19.62
N GLU A 229 -3.62 3.97 -19.01
CA GLU A 229 -2.42 4.57 -19.60
C GLU A 229 -1.28 3.55 -19.74
N ARG A 230 -1.07 2.69 -18.73
CA ARG A 230 -0.09 1.61 -18.82
C ARG A 230 -0.41 0.65 -19.97
N ALA A 231 -1.66 0.22 -20.09
CA ALA A 231 -2.10 -0.65 -21.18
C ALA A 231 -1.94 0.01 -22.56
N ARG A 232 -2.12 1.34 -22.66
CA ARG A 232 -1.84 2.10 -23.89
C ARG A 232 -0.36 2.10 -24.25
N ARG A 233 0.50 2.39 -23.28
CA ARG A 233 1.97 2.41 -23.48
C ARG A 233 2.52 1.05 -23.89
N GLU A 234 2.06 -0.02 -23.24
CA GLU A 234 2.48 -1.39 -23.57
C GLU A 234 2.11 -1.75 -25.02
N LYS A 235 0.92 -1.33 -25.50
CA LYS A 235 0.53 -1.51 -26.90
C LYS A 235 1.40 -0.71 -27.86
N GLU A 236 1.64 0.58 -27.57
CA GLU A 236 2.49 1.44 -28.40
C GLU A 236 3.94 0.94 -28.47
N GLU A 237 4.50 0.45 -27.36
CA GLU A 237 5.83 -0.14 -27.28
C GLU A 237 5.90 -1.47 -28.05
N ALA A 238 4.89 -2.33 -27.93
CA ALA A 238 4.81 -3.58 -28.70
C ALA A 238 4.76 -3.31 -30.21
N GLU A 239 3.97 -2.33 -30.66
CA GLU A 239 3.89 -1.92 -32.06
C GLU A 239 5.21 -1.30 -32.58
N LYS A 240 5.92 -0.54 -31.74
CA LYS A 240 7.25 -0.02 -32.09
C LYS A 240 8.27 -1.15 -32.21
N ALA A 241 8.31 -2.06 -31.24
CA ALA A 241 9.21 -3.20 -31.24
C ALA A 241 8.95 -4.12 -32.45
N GLU A 242 7.68 -4.33 -32.84
CA GLU A 242 7.35 -5.10 -34.04
C GLU A 242 7.82 -4.41 -35.33
N ARG A 243 7.63 -3.09 -35.43
CA ARG A 243 8.12 -2.30 -36.58
C ARG A 243 9.64 -2.33 -36.69
N GLU A 244 10.34 -2.11 -35.58
CA GLU A 244 11.81 -2.18 -35.54
C GLU A 244 12.31 -3.58 -35.91
N ARG A 245 11.64 -4.64 -35.43
CA ARG A 245 11.95 -6.01 -35.80
C ARG A 245 11.80 -6.24 -37.31
N ARG A 246 10.72 -5.74 -37.92
CA ARG A 246 10.49 -5.85 -39.38
C ARG A 246 11.55 -5.08 -40.18
N ILE A 247 11.86 -3.84 -39.78
CA ILE A 247 12.90 -3.02 -40.43
C ILE A 247 14.27 -3.71 -40.34
N LYS A 248 14.63 -4.24 -39.18
CA LYS A 248 15.90 -4.94 -38.98
C LYS A 248 15.99 -6.23 -39.82
N GLN A 249 14.89 -6.97 -39.93
CA GLN A 249 14.82 -8.16 -40.79
C GLN A 249 14.98 -7.78 -42.26
N GLU A 250 14.32 -6.72 -42.72
CA GLU A 250 14.43 -6.24 -44.10
C GLU A 250 15.84 -5.71 -44.39
N GLN A 251 16.42 -4.91 -43.49
CA GLN A 251 17.79 -4.43 -43.64
C GLN A 251 18.79 -5.58 -43.71
N ALA A 252 18.64 -6.61 -42.86
CA ALA A 252 19.51 -7.78 -42.92
C ALA A 252 19.38 -8.55 -44.25
N ARG A 253 18.17 -8.59 -44.85
CA ARG A 253 17.96 -9.16 -46.19
C ARG A 253 18.63 -8.34 -47.27
N VAL A 254 18.52 -7.02 -47.23
CA VAL A 254 19.17 -6.11 -48.18
C VAL A 254 20.69 -6.17 -48.06
N ASP A 255 21.23 -6.12 -46.83
CA ASP A 255 22.68 -6.19 -46.58
C ASP A 255 23.25 -7.52 -47.08
N ARG A 256 22.53 -8.63 -46.85
CA ARG A 256 22.88 -9.94 -47.41
C ARG A 256 22.90 -9.89 -48.94
N LEU A 257 21.84 -9.40 -49.58
CA LEU A 257 21.77 -9.29 -51.04
C LEU A 257 22.92 -8.47 -51.62
N LEU A 258 23.26 -7.33 -50.99
CA LEU A 258 24.37 -6.48 -51.41
C LEU A 258 25.72 -7.18 -51.25
N SER A 259 25.92 -7.92 -50.14
CA SER A 259 27.13 -8.71 -49.92
C SER A 259 27.28 -9.83 -50.94
N GLU A 260 26.18 -10.50 -51.30
CA GLU A 260 26.17 -11.54 -52.33
C GLU A 260 26.47 -10.94 -53.71
N ALA A 261 25.86 -9.80 -54.06
CA ALA A 261 26.16 -9.09 -55.30
C ALA A 261 27.63 -8.67 -55.41
N LYS A 262 28.23 -8.22 -54.30
CA LYS A 262 29.66 -7.89 -54.23
C LYS A 262 30.54 -9.13 -54.46
N ALA A 263 30.21 -10.24 -53.80
CA ALA A 263 30.95 -11.50 -53.95
C ALA A 263 30.90 -12.04 -55.39
N LEU A 264 29.75 -11.92 -56.07
CA LEU A 264 29.62 -12.27 -57.49
C LEU A 264 30.55 -11.40 -58.37
N ARG A 265 30.55 -10.09 -58.16
CA ARG A 265 31.41 -9.16 -58.91
C ARG A 265 32.89 -9.46 -58.71
N GLU A 266 33.30 -9.78 -57.49
CA GLU A 266 34.69 -10.18 -57.18
C GLU A 266 35.05 -11.50 -57.89
N ALA A 267 34.16 -12.49 -57.92
CA ALA A 267 34.36 -13.74 -58.66
C ALA A 267 34.56 -13.49 -60.16
N GLU A 268 33.72 -12.64 -60.76
CA GLU A 268 33.80 -12.25 -62.17
C GLU A 268 35.11 -11.50 -62.48
N GLN A 269 35.55 -10.61 -61.58
CA GLN A 269 36.82 -9.90 -61.72
C GLN A 269 38.01 -10.85 -61.69
N ILE A 270 38.03 -11.86 -60.81
CA ILE A 270 39.09 -12.88 -60.78
C ILE A 270 39.09 -13.66 -62.09
N ARG A 271 37.92 -14.10 -62.60
CA ARG A 271 37.80 -14.81 -63.89
C ARG A 271 38.32 -13.96 -65.05
N ALA A 272 37.95 -12.68 -65.09
CA ALA A 272 38.40 -11.74 -66.10
C ALA A 272 39.92 -11.50 -66.04
N TYR A 273 40.47 -11.34 -64.83
CA TYR A 273 41.91 -11.17 -64.62
C TYR A 273 42.71 -12.39 -65.11
N VAL A 274 42.29 -13.60 -64.76
CA VAL A 274 42.92 -14.85 -65.25
C VAL A 274 42.88 -14.92 -66.78
N ALA A 275 41.76 -14.56 -67.40
CA ALA A 275 41.64 -14.51 -68.87
C ALA A 275 42.59 -13.47 -69.49
N SER A 276 42.71 -12.28 -68.89
CA SER A 276 43.65 -11.25 -69.34
C SER A 276 45.11 -11.68 -69.19
N VAL A 277 45.50 -12.30 -68.07
CA VAL A 277 46.87 -12.79 -67.84
C VAL A 277 47.24 -13.87 -68.86
N ARG A 278 46.34 -14.82 -69.15
CA ARG A 278 46.56 -15.82 -70.21
C ARG A 278 46.82 -15.17 -71.57
N LYS A 279 45.95 -14.25 -71.98
CA LYS A 279 46.08 -13.53 -73.26
C LYS A 279 47.35 -12.69 -73.34
N LEU A 280 47.76 -12.06 -72.25
CA LEU A 280 48.99 -11.26 -72.21
C LEU A 280 50.25 -12.13 -72.18
N ASN A 281 50.21 -13.32 -71.57
CA ASN A 281 51.34 -14.26 -71.56
C ASN A 281 51.61 -14.84 -72.96
N GLU A 282 50.57 -15.10 -73.76
CA GLU A 282 50.68 -15.57 -75.15
C GLU A 282 51.46 -14.61 -76.06
N VAL A 283 51.43 -13.30 -75.75
CA VAL A 283 52.08 -12.24 -76.55
C VAL A 283 53.30 -11.65 -75.82
N SER A 284 53.72 -12.27 -74.70
CA SER A 284 54.86 -11.80 -73.91
C SER A 284 56.19 -12.10 -74.59
N VAL A 285 57.15 -11.21 -74.42
CA VAL A 285 58.54 -11.38 -74.87
C VAL A 285 59.28 -12.43 -74.02
N ASP A 286 58.81 -12.66 -72.79
CA ASP A 286 59.28 -13.69 -71.86
C ASP A 286 58.05 -14.39 -71.23
N PRO A 287 57.52 -15.45 -71.87
CA PRO A 287 56.32 -16.13 -71.41
C PRO A 287 56.64 -17.10 -70.25
N VAL A 288 55.76 -17.10 -69.24
CA VAL A 288 55.79 -18.11 -68.18
C VAL A 288 55.52 -19.50 -68.78
N ALA A 289 56.19 -20.52 -68.26
CA ALA A 289 55.99 -21.91 -68.68
C ALA A 289 54.52 -22.33 -68.59
N GLU A 290 54.03 -23.02 -69.62
CA GLU A 290 52.61 -23.37 -69.80
C GLU A 290 52.04 -24.12 -68.58
N ASP A 291 52.81 -25.05 -68.00
CA ASP A 291 52.38 -25.85 -66.84
C ASP A 291 52.24 -25.00 -65.56
N GLU A 292 53.12 -24.01 -65.36
CA GLU A 292 53.05 -23.10 -64.21
C GLU A 292 51.87 -22.14 -64.33
N LEU A 293 51.66 -21.58 -65.52
CA LEU A 293 50.51 -20.72 -65.80
C LEU A 293 49.18 -21.48 -65.66
N ARG A 294 49.14 -22.73 -66.11
CA ARG A 294 47.96 -23.60 -66.00
C ARG A 294 47.62 -23.90 -64.55
N ASN A 295 48.61 -24.24 -63.72
CA ASN A 295 48.43 -24.52 -62.30
C ASN A 295 47.95 -23.28 -61.52
N TRP A 296 48.56 -22.12 -61.78
CA TRP A 296 48.13 -20.85 -61.18
C TRP A 296 46.70 -20.47 -61.59
N ALA A 297 46.39 -20.57 -62.89
CA ALA A 297 45.07 -20.22 -63.40
C ALA A 297 43.98 -21.16 -62.87
N HIS A 298 44.29 -22.45 -62.69
CA HIS A 298 43.37 -23.40 -62.07
C HIS A 298 43.06 -23.01 -60.62
N TRP A 299 44.09 -22.73 -59.81
CA TRP A 299 43.92 -22.28 -58.43
C TRP A 299 43.09 -20.98 -58.34
N ALA A 300 43.38 -19.99 -59.20
CA ALA A 300 42.66 -18.71 -59.18
C ALA A 300 41.18 -18.86 -59.57
N LEU A 301 40.86 -19.74 -60.53
CA LEU A 301 39.48 -20.05 -60.89
C LEU A 301 38.73 -20.81 -59.79
N GLU A 302 39.40 -21.71 -59.07
CA GLU A 302 38.82 -22.36 -57.88
C GLU A 302 38.52 -21.35 -56.76
N GLN A 303 39.36 -20.33 -56.57
CA GLN A 303 39.07 -19.25 -55.61
C GLN A 303 37.84 -18.44 -56.05
N ALA A 304 37.72 -18.12 -57.34
CA ALA A 304 36.54 -17.43 -57.88
C ALA A 304 35.25 -18.26 -57.67
N ASP A 305 35.32 -19.57 -57.92
CA ASP A 305 34.18 -20.47 -57.74
C ASP A 305 33.78 -20.65 -56.27
N ARG A 306 34.73 -20.53 -55.34
CA ARG A 306 34.47 -20.61 -53.89
C ARG A 306 33.68 -19.40 -53.36
N ILE A 307 33.93 -18.22 -53.90
CA ILE A 307 33.25 -16.98 -53.48
C ILE A 307 31.98 -16.69 -54.28
N ASP A 308 31.79 -17.36 -55.42
CA ASP A 308 30.61 -17.20 -56.28
C ASP A 308 29.32 -17.65 -55.57
N PRO A 309 28.40 -16.71 -55.27
CA PRO A 309 27.13 -17.02 -54.59
C PRO A 309 26.20 -17.87 -55.47
N VAL A 310 26.33 -17.81 -56.80
CA VAL A 310 25.51 -18.56 -57.76
C VAL A 310 25.89 -20.03 -57.79
N ARG A 311 27.20 -20.33 -57.81
CA ARG A 311 27.69 -21.71 -57.74
C ARG A 311 27.39 -22.37 -56.40
N SER A 312 27.54 -21.62 -55.31
CA SER A 312 27.22 -22.10 -53.97
C SER A 312 25.72 -22.10 -53.66
N ARG A 313 24.87 -21.58 -54.56
CA ARG A 313 23.41 -21.41 -54.39
C ARG A 313 23.01 -20.68 -53.10
N ARG A 314 23.91 -19.87 -52.55
CA ARG A 314 23.69 -19.16 -51.28
C ARG A 314 22.54 -18.16 -51.36
N PHE A 315 22.25 -17.63 -52.55
CA PHE A 315 21.09 -16.78 -52.81
C PHE A 315 19.74 -17.52 -52.72
N LEU A 316 19.73 -18.86 -52.70
CA LEU A 316 18.52 -19.70 -52.54
C LEU A 316 18.38 -20.34 -51.16
N ALA A 317 19.45 -20.33 -50.36
CA ALA A 317 19.42 -20.86 -49.01
C ALA A 317 18.81 -19.79 -48.07
N ASP A 318 17.47 -19.80 -47.97
CA ASP A 318 16.61 -19.32 -46.87
C ASP A 318 15.46 -18.40 -47.34
N GLN A 319 14.32 -19.04 -47.64
CA GLN A 319 13.02 -18.58 -47.15
C GLN A 319 12.90 -18.90 -45.66
#